data_AF-A0A1M5NAR2-F1
#
_entry.id   AF-A0A1M5NAR2-F1
#
_cell.length_a   1.000
_cell.length_b   1.000
_cell.length_c   1.000
_cell.angle_alpha   90.00
_cell.angle_beta   90.00
_cell.angle_gamma   90.00
#
_symmetry.space_group_name_H-M   'P 1'
#
loop_
_entity.id
_entity.type
_entity.pdbx_description
1 polymer ?
#
loop_
_entity_poly.entity_id
_entity_poly.type
_entity_poly.pdbx_seq_one_letter_code
_entity_poly.pdbx_strand_id
1 'polypeptide(L)'
;MKLYYYDHCPFSARVRMLLNLKGIEAERVVLPADDEQTISQLIGKHQIPVLVCDDGEPMADSVEIAKYLDGFDGQPMIREPDTPALHDWLEPFVPNLQYLGYPRWTQIGLEEFASPSAYAHFREKKTESIGDFETALANTEAKAREVTAQLRRLPQITDLTPTHVQPRWDDVTLFPMLRSLSVVKAVEWPEDVRAYTVTQAQRCGLDTFFDRAC
;
A
#
# COMPACT_ATOMS: atom_id res chain seq x y z
N MET A 1 -20.10 -0.83 7.00
CA MET A 1 -18.91 -1.70 6.88
C MET A 1 -17.84 -1.29 7.88
N LYS A 2 -16.86 -2.18 8.14
CA LYS A 2 -15.69 -1.92 9.00
C LYS A 2 -14.40 -2.44 8.36
N LEU A 3 -13.38 -1.60 8.27
CA LEU A 3 -12.07 -1.93 7.69
C LEU A 3 -11.01 -2.00 8.80
N TYR A 4 -10.43 -3.17 8.98
CA TYR A 4 -9.22 -3.36 9.78
C TYR A 4 -7.98 -3.30 8.89
N TYR A 5 -7.00 -2.49 9.27
CA TYR A 5 -5.84 -2.25 8.41
C TYR A 5 -4.58 -1.76 9.14
N TYR A 6 -3.46 -1.69 8.40
CA TYR A 6 -2.25 -0.97 8.79
C TYR A 6 -2.02 0.18 7.81
N ASP A 7 -1.62 1.36 8.30
CA ASP A 7 -1.49 2.55 7.46
C ASP A 7 -0.33 2.43 6.44
N HIS A 8 0.78 1.80 6.82
CA HIS A 8 1.91 1.59 5.91
C HIS A 8 1.61 0.64 4.74
N CYS A 9 0.62 -0.25 4.92
CA CYS A 9 0.42 -1.41 4.06
C CYS A 9 -0.19 -1.00 2.70
N PRO A 10 0.48 -1.28 1.56
CA PRO A 10 -0.05 -0.90 0.25
C PRO A 10 -1.38 -1.61 -0.07
N PHE A 11 -1.55 -2.86 0.39
CA PHE A 11 -2.81 -3.59 0.21
C PHE A 11 -3.97 -2.94 0.99
N SER A 12 -3.67 -2.33 2.14
CA SER A 12 -4.65 -1.57 2.92
C SER A 12 -5.00 -0.24 2.25
N ALA A 13 -3.99 0.46 1.72
CA ALA A 13 -4.19 1.69 0.97
C ALA A 13 -5.04 1.46 -0.29
N ARG A 14 -4.93 0.28 -0.95
CA ARG A 14 -5.82 -0.12 -2.06
C ARG A 14 -7.30 -0.10 -1.66
N VAL A 15 -7.65 -0.73 -0.55
CA VAL A 15 -9.04 -0.77 -0.08
C VAL A 15 -9.54 0.62 0.31
N ARG A 16 -8.70 1.40 1.00
CA ARG A 16 -9.03 2.79 1.37
C ARG A 16 -9.21 3.70 0.17
N MET A 17 -8.42 3.50 -0.89
CA MET A 17 -8.58 4.19 -2.17
C MET A 17 -9.98 3.96 -2.73
N LEU A 18 -10.46 2.72 -2.76
CA LEU A 18 -11.80 2.41 -3.27
C LEU A 18 -12.91 2.97 -2.37
N LEU A 19 -12.79 2.86 -1.05
CA LEU A 19 -13.74 3.49 -0.12
C LEU A 19 -13.87 5.00 -0.38
N ASN A 20 -12.75 5.69 -0.54
CA ASN A 20 -12.73 7.13 -0.79
C ASN A 20 -13.30 7.49 -2.18
N LEU A 21 -12.87 6.81 -3.25
CA LEU A 21 -13.33 7.08 -4.61
C LEU A 21 -14.83 6.84 -4.78
N LYS A 22 -15.37 5.83 -4.08
CA LYS A 22 -16.79 5.48 -4.10
C LYS A 22 -17.62 6.26 -3.08
N GLY A 23 -16.99 7.06 -2.20
CA GLY A 23 -17.69 7.75 -1.12
C GLY A 23 -18.39 6.79 -0.14
N ILE A 24 -17.83 5.59 0.07
CA ILE A 24 -18.40 4.58 0.96
C ILE A 24 -17.89 4.82 2.37
N GLU A 25 -18.82 5.08 3.28
CA GLU A 25 -18.54 5.20 4.70
C GLU A 25 -18.25 3.82 5.32
N ALA A 26 -17.11 3.71 6.00
CA ALA A 26 -16.71 2.53 6.74
C ALA A 26 -15.99 2.94 8.01
N GLU A 27 -16.24 2.23 9.10
CA GLU A 27 -15.43 2.38 10.32
C GLU A 27 -14.00 1.93 10.02
N ARG A 28 -13.01 2.77 10.31
CA ARG A 28 -11.59 2.54 9.99
C ARG A 28 -10.83 2.23 11.28
N VAL A 29 -10.30 1.02 11.38
CA VAL A 29 -9.58 0.55 12.55
C VAL A 29 -8.13 0.25 12.17
N VAL A 30 -7.21 1.11 12.60
CA VAL A 30 -5.77 0.80 12.54
C VAL A 30 -5.45 -0.12 13.70
N LEU A 31 -4.95 -1.31 13.40
CA LEU A 31 -4.57 -2.27 14.43
C LEU A 31 -3.12 -2.04 14.88
N PRO A 32 -2.81 -2.20 16.19
CA PRO A 32 -1.43 -2.37 16.63
C PRO A 32 -0.78 -3.54 15.91
N ALA A 33 0.50 -3.42 15.54
CA ALA A 33 1.18 -4.46 14.77
C ALA A 33 1.33 -5.79 15.54
N ASP A 34 1.26 -5.76 16.88
CA ASP A 34 1.26 -6.91 17.78
C ASP A 34 -0.15 -7.50 18.05
N ASP A 35 -1.23 -6.88 17.56
CA ASP A 35 -2.58 -7.45 17.62
C ASP A 35 -2.87 -8.36 16.41
N GLU A 36 -2.37 -9.59 16.49
CA GLU A 36 -2.70 -10.62 15.51
C GLU A 36 -4.03 -11.32 15.81
N GLN A 37 -4.50 -11.24 17.07
CA GLN A 37 -5.64 -12.00 17.55
C GLN A 37 -6.95 -11.50 16.94
N THR A 38 -7.14 -10.17 16.85
CA THR A 38 -8.36 -9.58 16.28
C THR A 38 -8.66 -10.14 14.89
N ILE A 39 -7.65 -10.17 14.02
CA ILE A 39 -7.80 -10.67 12.64
C ILE A 39 -7.87 -12.19 12.59
N SER A 40 -7.06 -12.88 13.38
CA SER A 40 -7.07 -14.35 13.40
C SER A 40 -8.40 -14.91 13.88
N GLN A 41 -9.12 -14.22 14.76
CA GLN A 41 -10.47 -14.59 15.17
C GLN A 41 -11.53 -14.36 14.07
N LEU A 42 -11.33 -13.34 13.21
CA LEU A 42 -12.26 -13.02 12.13
C LEU A 42 -12.12 -13.96 10.93
N ILE A 43 -10.90 -14.29 10.53
CA ILE A 43 -10.63 -15.00 9.27
C ILE A 43 -9.71 -16.23 9.41
N GLY A 44 -9.36 -16.63 10.64
CA GLY A 44 -8.56 -17.83 10.93
C GLY A 44 -7.05 -17.70 10.69
N LYS A 45 -6.57 -16.52 10.26
CA LYS A 45 -5.14 -16.23 10.01
C LYS A 45 -4.87 -14.73 10.13
N HIS A 46 -3.62 -14.34 10.39
CA HIS A 46 -3.21 -12.93 10.42
C HIS A 46 -2.93 -12.40 9.00
N GLN A 47 -3.94 -11.80 8.36
CA GLN A 47 -3.83 -11.17 7.04
C GLN A 47 -4.64 -9.87 6.99
N ILE A 48 -4.01 -8.79 6.54
CA ILE A 48 -4.58 -7.44 6.44
C ILE A 48 -4.50 -6.95 4.98
N PRO A 49 -5.45 -6.13 4.48
CA PRO A 49 -6.66 -5.66 5.16
C PRO A 49 -7.79 -6.70 5.25
N VAL A 50 -8.71 -6.46 6.18
CA VAL A 50 -9.99 -7.18 6.29
C VAL A 50 -11.14 -6.18 6.30
N LEU A 51 -12.09 -6.35 5.39
CA LEU A 51 -13.35 -5.60 5.38
C LEU A 51 -14.44 -6.49 5.95
N VAL A 52 -15.12 -6.06 7.02
CA VAL A 52 -16.36 -6.67 7.50
C VAL A 52 -17.52 -5.95 6.83
N CYS A 53 -18.27 -6.69 6.02
CA CYS A 53 -19.44 -6.22 5.28
C CYS A 53 -20.62 -5.91 6.23
N ASP A 54 -21.68 -5.30 5.70
CA ASP A 54 -22.83 -4.89 6.52
C ASP A 54 -23.63 -6.09 7.07
N ASP A 55 -23.54 -7.25 6.42
CA ASP A 55 -24.09 -8.52 6.89
C ASP A 55 -23.18 -9.23 7.94
N GLY A 56 -22.01 -8.66 8.24
CA GLY A 56 -21.04 -9.21 9.18
C GLY A 56 -20.04 -10.18 8.57
N GLU A 57 -20.15 -10.51 7.27
CA GLU A 57 -19.21 -11.42 6.62
C GLU A 57 -17.84 -10.74 6.40
N PRO A 58 -16.73 -11.37 6.81
CA PRO A 58 -15.40 -10.83 6.61
C PRO A 58 -14.88 -11.17 5.20
N MET A 59 -14.38 -10.16 4.51
CA MET A 59 -13.65 -10.28 3.26
C MET A 59 -12.17 -10.00 3.52
N ALA A 60 -11.32 -10.95 3.10
CA ALA A 60 -9.88 -10.79 3.00
C ALA A 60 -9.48 -10.72 1.52
N ASP A 61 -8.23 -10.38 1.24
CA ASP A 61 -7.68 -10.06 -0.10
C ASP A 61 -8.10 -8.68 -0.62
N SER A 62 -7.14 -7.78 -0.68
CA SER A 62 -7.37 -6.38 -1.10
C SER A 62 -7.89 -6.21 -2.53
N VAL A 63 -7.64 -7.15 -3.45
CA VAL A 63 -8.14 -7.08 -4.83
C VAL A 63 -9.61 -7.47 -4.86
N GLU A 64 -9.99 -8.55 -4.18
CA GLU A 64 -11.39 -8.98 -4.09
C GLU A 64 -12.24 -7.96 -3.32
N ILE A 65 -11.70 -7.38 -2.24
CA ILE A 65 -12.35 -6.26 -1.55
C ILE A 65 -12.51 -5.05 -2.49
N ALA A 66 -11.49 -4.72 -3.28
CA ALA A 66 -11.58 -3.59 -4.22
C ALA A 66 -12.66 -3.81 -5.29
N LYS A 67 -12.76 -5.03 -5.86
CA LYS A 67 -13.82 -5.40 -6.81
C LYS A 67 -15.20 -5.32 -6.18
N TYR A 68 -15.34 -5.80 -4.95
CA TYR A 68 -16.58 -5.72 -4.19
C TYR A 68 -17.02 -4.26 -3.98
N LEU A 69 -16.10 -3.40 -3.51
CA LEU A 69 -16.39 -2.00 -3.25
C LEU A 69 -16.72 -1.22 -4.54
N ASP A 70 -16.05 -1.50 -5.65
CA ASP A 70 -16.36 -0.86 -6.93
C ASP A 70 -17.78 -1.22 -7.41
N GLY A 71 -18.18 -2.47 -7.23
CA GLY A 71 -19.52 -2.96 -7.59
C GLY A 71 -20.63 -2.69 -6.55
N PHE A 72 -20.29 -2.15 -5.37
CA PHE A 72 -21.18 -2.12 -4.21
C PHE A 72 -22.53 -1.41 -4.44
N ASP A 73 -22.52 -0.31 -5.20
CA ASP A 73 -23.70 0.50 -5.55
C ASP A 73 -24.32 0.14 -6.92
N GLY A 74 -23.83 -0.93 -7.56
CA GLY A 74 -24.22 -1.32 -8.92
C GLY A 74 -23.71 -0.39 -10.03
N GLN A 75 -22.81 0.56 -9.73
CA GLN A 75 -22.23 1.52 -10.66
C GLN A 75 -20.68 1.43 -10.63
N PRO A 76 -20.09 0.36 -11.19
CA PRO A 76 -18.65 0.22 -11.24
C PRO A 76 -18.00 1.34 -12.05
N MET A 77 -16.93 1.90 -11.51
CA MET A 77 -16.22 3.04 -12.10
C MET A 77 -14.77 2.73 -12.47
N ILE A 78 -14.18 1.65 -11.93
CA ILE A 78 -12.83 1.23 -12.33
C ILE A 78 -12.87 0.64 -13.74
N ARG A 79 -11.97 1.08 -14.61
CA ARG A 79 -11.86 0.63 -16.00
C ARG A 79 -10.55 -0.08 -16.29
N GLU A 80 -10.47 -0.64 -17.49
CA GLU A 80 -9.20 -1.01 -18.10
C GLU A 80 -8.26 0.20 -18.24
N PRO A 81 -6.93 -0.01 -18.26
CA PRO A 81 -6.27 -1.31 -18.31
C PRO A 81 -6.04 -1.95 -16.94
N ASP A 82 -6.02 -3.28 -16.95
CA ASP A 82 -5.37 -4.18 -16.00
C ASP A 82 -4.15 -4.84 -16.69
N THR A 83 -3.05 -4.09 -16.77
CA THR A 83 -1.91 -4.38 -17.65
C THR A 83 -1.07 -5.55 -17.11
N PRO A 84 -0.94 -6.68 -17.84
CA PRO A 84 -0.11 -7.81 -17.37
C PRO A 84 1.36 -7.43 -17.13
N ALA A 85 1.94 -6.59 -18.00
CA ALA A 85 3.31 -6.13 -17.85
C ALA A 85 3.54 -5.28 -16.57
N LEU A 86 2.48 -4.64 -16.06
CA LEU A 86 2.54 -3.94 -14.78
C LEU A 86 2.56 -4.93 -13.61
N HIS A 87 1.81 -6.02 -13.68
CA HIS A 87 1.89 -7.11 -12.71
C HIS A 87 3.28 -7.74 -12.67
N ASP A 88 3.86 -8.02 -13.83
CA ASP A 88 5.23 -8.55 -13.95
C ASP A 88 6.27 -7.56 -13.38
N TRP A 89 6.04 -6.25 -13.53
CA TRP A 89 6.91 -5.22 -12.94
C TRP A 89 6.77 -5.13 -11.41
N LEU A 90 5.56 -5.33 -10.89
CA LEU A 90 5.27 -5.28 -9.46
C LEU A 90 5.90 -6.45 -8.69
N GLU A 91 5.99 -7.63 -9.30
CA GLU A 91 6.55 -8.84 -8.65
C GLU A 91 7.95 -8.61 -8.05
N PRO A 92 8.97 -8.13 -8.79
CA PRO A 92 10.28 -7.81 -8.21
C PRO A 92 10.31 -6.46 -7.47
N PHE A 93 9.35 -5.57 -7.70
CA PHE A 93 9.29 -4.27 -7.03
C PHE A 93 8.84 -4.40 -5.57
N VAL A 94 7.84 -5.25 -5.29
CA VAL A 94 7.26 -5.39 -3.94
C VAL A 94 8.29 -5.83 -2.89
N PRO A 95 9.16 -6.83 -3.11
CA PRO A 95 10.21 -7.18 -2.17
C PRO A 95 11.21 -6.05 -1.92
N ASN A 96 11.56 -5.27 -2.96
CA ASN A 96 12.45 -4.11 -2.82
C ASN A 96 11.79 -2.98 -2.00
N LEU A 97 10.51 -2.71 -2.27
CA LEU A 97 9.69 -1.80 -1.46
C LEU A 97 9.67 -2.24 0.00
N GLN A 98 9.44 -3.52 0.27
CA GLN A 98 9.39 -4.06 1.63
C GLN A 98 10.75 -3.95 2.34
N TYR A 99 11.85 -4.28 1.65
CA TYR A 99 13.21 -4.17 2.18
C TYR A 99 13.54 -2.73 2.61
N LEU A 100 13.20 -1.74 1.78
CA LEU A 100 13.44 -0.33 2.08
C LEU A 100 12.42 0.23 3.09
N GLY A 101 11.17 -0.20 2.99
CA GLY A 101 10.02 0.37 3.68
C GLY A 101 9.86 -0.10 5.12
N TYR A 102 10.03 -1.39 5.42
CA TYR A 102 9.79 -1.93 6.76
C TYR A 102 10.59 -1.21 7.86
N PRO A 103 11.90 -0.93 7.70
CA PRO A 103 12.64 -0.19 8.72
C PRO A 103 12.23 1.28 8.87
N ARG A 104 11.58 1.86 7.85
CA ARG A 104 11.25 3.29 7.79
C ARG A 104 9.83 3.59 8.25
N TRP A 105 8.86 2.75 7.90
CA TRP A 105 7.47 2.94 8.33
C TRP A 105 7.34 2.95 9.86
N THR A 106 8.22 2.24 10.55
CA THR A 106 8.31 2.23 12.01
C THR A 106 8.87 3.53 12.62
N GLN A 107 9.44 4.42 11.81
CA GLN A 107 10.09 5.66 12.25
C GLN A 107 9.27 6.93 11.96
N ILE A 108 8.13 6.82 11.27
CA ILE A 108 7.32 7.97 10.82
C ILE A 108 6.04 8.20 11.63
N GLY A 109 5.96 7.57 12.82
CA GLY A 109 4.88 7.78 13.78
C GLY A 109 3.51 7.21 13.38
N LEU A 110 3.49 6.05 12.70
CA LEU A 110 2.22 5.38 12.37
C LEU A 110 1.60 4.73 13.61
N GLU A 111 0.27 4.75 13.69
CA GLU A 111 -0.50 4.27 14.85
C GLU A 111 -0.25 2.78 15.14
N GLU A 112 -0.07 1.96 14.10
CA GLU A 112 0.23 0.53 14.27
C GLU A 112 1.57 0.27 15.00
N PHE A 113 2.44 1.27 15.13
CA PHE A 113 3.74 1.18 15.79
C PHE A 113 3.83 2.04 17.06
N ALA A 114 2.70 2.52 17.60
CA ALA A 114 2.67 3.44 18.73
C ALA A 114 3.26 2.85 20.04
N SER A 115 3.22 1.52 20.21
CA SER A 115 3.78 0.85 21.38
C SER A 115 5.16 0.22 21.08
N PRO A 116 6.06 0.15 22.08
CA PRO A 116 7.32 -0.57 21.93
C PRO A 116 7.16 -2.06 21.59
N SER A 117 6.07 -2.70 22.07
CA SER A 117 5.77 -4.10 21.76
C SER A 117 5.36 -4.28 20.30
N ALA A 118 4.51 -3.40 19.76
CA ALA A 118 4.11 -3.43 18.35
C ALA A 118 5.31 -3.23 17.42
N TYR A 119 6.19 -2.28 17.76
CA TYR A 119 7.45 -2.10 17.05
C TYR A 119 8.32 -3.37 17.07
N ALA A 120 8.54 -3.94 18.25
CA ALA A 120 9.41 -5.11 18.41
C ALA A 120 8.87 -6.33 17.66
N HIS A 121 7.57 -6.59 17.80
CA HIS A 121 6.86 -7.68 17.11
C HIS A 121 6.96 -7.55 15.59
N PHE A 122 6.69 -6.35 15.06
CA PHE A 122 6.83 -6.10 13.62
C PHE A 122 8.26 -6.30 13.14
N ARG A 123 9.25 -5.73 13.86
CA ARG A 123 10.66 -5.87 13.51
C ARG A 123 11.09 -7.34 13.48
N GLU A 124 10.75 -8.11 14.50
CA GLU A 124 11.08 -9.54 14.59
C GLU A 124 10.51 -10.29 13.38
N LYS A 125 9.20 -10.19 13.16
CA LYS A 125 8.51 -10.87 12.06
C LYS A 125 9.05 -10.48 10.68
N LYS A 126 9.35 -9.20 10.46
CA LYS A 126 9.87 -8.73 9.17
C LYS A 126 11.36 -9.02 8.98
N THR A 127 12.12 -9.22 10.05
CA THR A 127 13.52 -9.66 9.98
C THR A 127 13.63 -11.04 9.33
N GLU A 128 12.65 -11.92 9.52
CA GLU A 128 12.59 -13.22 8.83
C GLU A 128 12.45 -13.07 7.31
N SER A 129 11.86 -11.97 6.84
CA SER A 129 11.60 -11.71 5.41
C SER A 129 12.73 -10.95 4.72
N ILE A 130 13.26 -9.90 5.37
CA ILE A 130 14.22 -8.96 4.73
C ILE A 130 15.62 -8.97 5.36
N GLY A 131 15.82 -9.73 6.43
CA GLY A 131 17.02 -9.64 7.27
C GLY A 131 16.95 -8.49 8.29
N ASP A 132 18.06 -8.27 9.00
CA ASP A 132 18.11 -7.26 10.05
C ASP A 132 17.90 -5.83 9.51
N PHE A 133 17.12 -5.04 10.25
CA PHE A 133 16.73 -3.69 9.86
C PHE A 133 17.92 -2.73 9.78
N GLU A 134 18.90 -2.84 10.67
CA GLU A 134 20.10 -1.97 10.62
C GLU A 134 20.94 -2.28 9.38
N THR A 135 21.04 -3.56 9.03
CA THR A 135 21.69 -3.98 7.79
C THR A 135 20.94 -3.45 6.56
N ALA A 136 19.60 -3.52 6.56
CA ALA A 136 18.78 -2.98 5.48
C ALA A 136 18.92 -1.45 5.35
N LEU A 137 18.96 -0.73 6.47
CA LEU A 137 19.20 0.71 6.51
C LEU A 137 20.60 1.05 5.99
N ALA A 138 21.64 0.31 6.40
CA ALA A 138 23.01 0.50 5.92
C ALA A 138 23.14 0.26 4.40
N ASN A 139 22.32 -0.62 3.82
CA ASN A 139 22.30 -0.92 2.39
C ASN A 139 21.33 -0.05 1.56
N THR A 140 20.76 1.01 2.17
CA THR A 140 19.75 1.87 1.55
C THR A 140 20.17 2.37 0.17
N GLU A 141 21.37 2.94 0.05
CA GLU A 141 21.84 3.56 -1.20
C GLU A 141 21.88 2.59 -2.38
N ALA A 142 22.36 1.36 -2.15
CA ALA A 142 22.41 0.36 -3.21
C ALA A 142 21.00 -0.07 -3.64
N LYS A 143 20.13 -0.38 -2.67
CA LYS A 143 18.78 -0.81 -2.95
C LYS A 143 17.91 0.31 -3.55
N ALA A 144 18.11 1.56 -3.12
CA ALA A 144 17.42 2.72 -3.67
C ALA A 144 17.79 2.95 -5.15
N ARG A 145 19.04 2.69 -5.56
CA ARG A 145 19.43 2.73 -6.98
C ARG A 145 18.72 1.66 -7.82
N GLU A 146 18.55 0.46 -7.29
CA GLU A 146 17.77 -0.60 -7.96
C GLU A 146 16.31 -0.17 -8.16
N VAL A 147 15.68 0.34 -7.10
CA VAL A 147 14.29 0.84 -7.18
C VAL A 147 14.17 2.03 -8.11
N THR A 148 15.10 2.97 -8.06
CA THR A 148 15.16 4.11 -9.00
C THR A 148 15.20 3.62 -10.45
N ALA A 149 16.01 2.60 -10.75
CA ALA A 149 16.06 2.00 -12.07
C ALA A 149 14.74 1.30 -12.46
N GLN A 150 14.04 0.66 -11.51
CA GLN A 150 12.71 0.12 -11.73
C GLN A 150 11.69 1.23 -12.06
N LEU A 151 11.69 2.33 -11.30
CA LEU A 151 10.78 3.47 -11.52
C LEU A 151 10.98 4.11 -12.90
N ARG A 152 12.23 4.24 -13.38
CA ARG A 152 12.53 4.78 -14.71
C ARG A 152 11.94 3.96 -15.87
N ARG A 153 11.60 2.69 -15.62
CA ARG A 153 10.97 1.79 -16.60
C ARG A 153 9.44 1.86 -16.64
N LEU A 154 8.84 2.45 -15.61
CA LEU A 154 7.39 2.48 -15.42
C LEU A 154 6.64 3.23 -16.53
N PRO A 155 7.14 4.38 -17.06
CA PRO A 155 6.46 5.11 -18.14
C PRO A 155 6.38 4.34 -19.47
N GLN A 156 7.19 3.29 -19.65
CA GLN A 156 7.11 2.41 -20.84
C GLN A 156 6.18 1.21 -20.63
N ILE A 157 5.62 1.04 -19.42
CA ILE A 157 4.81 -0.12 -19.03
C ILE A 157 3.34 0.26 -18.90
N THR A 158 3.05 1.39 -18.27
CA THR A 158 1.70 1.90 -18.09
C THR A 158 1.67 3.41 -18.31
N ASP A 159 0.50 3.93 -18.69
CA ASP A 159 0.30 5.36 -18.86
C ASP A 159 0.18 6.03 -17.49
N LEU A 160 1.15 6.90 -17.17
CA LEU A 160 1.23 7.66 -15.92
C LEU A 160 0.62 9.06 -16.06
N THR A 161 -0.07 9.36 -17.16
CA THR A 161 -0.66 10.67 -17.37
C THR A 161 -1.70 10.97 -16.27
N PRO A 162 -1.53 12.04 -15.47
CA PRO A 162 -2.33 12.24 -14.27
C PRO A 162 -3.81 12.65 -14.49
N THR A 163 -4.32 12.53 -15.72
CA THR A 163 -5.60 13.13 -16.15
C THR A 163 -6.67 12.16 -16.61
N HIS A 164 -6.54 10.85 -16.39
CA HIS A 164 -7.61 9.91 -16.76
C HIS A 164 -8.94 10.30 -16.09
N VAL A 165 -10.02 10.29 -16.88
CA VAL A 165 -11.36 10.69 -16.42
C VAL A 165 -11.94 9.68 -15.44
N GLN A 166 -11.65 8.39 -15.65
CA GLN A 166 -12.03 7.31 -14.77
C GLN A 166 -10.77 6.58 -14.26
N PRO A 167 -10.77 6.12 -12.99
CA PRO A 167 -9.68 5.33 -12.44
C PRO A 167 -9.59 3.97 -13.13
N ARG A 168 -8.38 3.40 -13.18
CA ARG A 168 -8.10 2.13 -13.86
C ARG A 168 -7.60 1.08 -12.89
N TRP A 169 -7.66 -0.20 -13.25
CA TRP A 169 -7.09 -1.28 -12.43
C TRP A 169 -5.59 -1.13 -12.21
N ASP A 170 -4.86 -0.65 -13.22
CA ASP A 170 -3.46 -0.22 -13.09
C ASP A 170 -3.28 0.80 -11.96
N ASP A 171 -4.20 1.76 -11.80
CA ASP A 171 -4.10 2.77 -10.74
C ASP A 171 -4.34 2.15 -9.36
N VAL A 172 -5.32 1.25 -9.26
CA VAL A 172 -5.67 0.51 -8.03
C VAL A 172 -4.53 -0.39 -7.55
N THR A 173 -3.70 -0.91 -8.47
CA THR A 173 -2.57 -1.78 -8.12
C THR A 173 -1.28 -1.01 -7.90
N LEU A 174 -0.99 0.01 -8.71
CA LEU A 174 0.28 0.76 -8.69
C LEU A 174 0.34 1.85 -7.63
N PHE A 175 -0.68 2.72 -7.55
CA PHE A 175 -0.63 3.88 -6.66
C PHE A 175 -0.34 3.50 -5.20
N PRO A 176 -0.99 2.48 -4.60
CA PRO A 176 -0.71 2.10 -3.22
C PRO A 176 0.76 1.71 -2.98
N MET A 177 1.40 1.09 -3.98
CA MET A 177 2.81 0.70 -3.91
C MET A 177 3.73 1.92 -3.94
N LEU A 178 3.44 2.88 -4.81
CA LEU A 178 4.19 4.15 -4.88
C LEU A 178 3.95 5.01 -3.64
N ARG A 179 2.72 5.06 -3.12
CA ARG A 179 2.42 5.69 -1.82
C ARG A 179 3.31 5.11 -0.74
N SER A 180 3.35 3.79 -0.59
CA SER A 180 4.18 3.14 0.43
C SER A 180 5.68 3.39 0.21
N LEU A 181 6.16 3.44 -1.03
CA LEU A 181 7.57 3.75 -1.35
C LEU A 181 7.97 5.18 -0.98
N SER A 182 7.04 6.13 -1.00
CA SER A 182 7.34 7.55 -0.77
C SER A 182 7.96 7.87 0.60
N VAL A 183 8.01 6.90 1.52
CA VAL A 183 8.75 7.00 2.79
C VAL A 183 10.27 6.99 2.59
N VAL A 184 10.77 6.51 1.46
CA VAL A 184 12.21 6.29 1.22
C VAL A 184 12.83 7.53 0.59
N LYS A 185 13.54 8.33 1.39
CA LYS A 185 14.13 9.60 0.92
C LYS A 185 15.23 9.41 -0.13
N ALA A 186 15.97 8.31 -0.06
CA ALA A 186 17.10 8.03 -0.94
C ALA A 186 16.71 7.62 -2.37
N VAL A 187 15.44 7.31 -2.63
CA VAL A 187 14.99 6.97 -4.00
C VAL A 187 14.93 8.23 -4.83
N GLU A 188 15.56 8.21 -6.00
CA GLU A 188 15.38 9.27 -7.00
C GLU A 188 14.10 8.98 -7.78
N TRP A 189 13.10 9.85 -7.64
CA TRP A 189 11.83 9.70 -8.32
C TRP A 189 11.86 10.35 -9.70
N PRO A 190 11.59 9.60 -10.80
CA PRO A 190 11.25 10.22 -12.07
C PRO A 190 10.08 11.20 -11.92
N GLU A 191 10.14 12.32 -12.63
CA GLU A 191 9.19 13.44 -12.44
C GLU A 191 7.74 13.01 -12.71
N ASP A 192 7.52 12.24 -13.77
CA ASP A 192 6.22 11.68 -14.17
C ASP A 192 5.67 10.70 -13.13
N VAL A 193 6.50 9.80 -12.60
CA VAL A 193 6.13 8.86 -11.54
C VAL A 193 5.74 9.60 -10.26
N ARG A 194 6.51 10.64 -9.87
CA ARG A 194 6.19 11.45 -8.69
C ARG A 194 4.90 12.25 -8.90
N ALA A 195 4.74 12.89 -10.05
CA ALA A 195 3.54 13.65 -10.38
C ALA A 195 2.29 12.77 -10.40
N TYR A 196 2.39 11.57 -10.98
CA TYR A 196 1.34 10.55 -10.94
C TYR A 196 0.98 10.19 -9.49
N THR A 197 1.98 9.86 -8.67
CA THR A 197 1.77 9.46 -7.26
C THR A 197 1.05 10.55 -6.47
N VAL A 198 1.50 11.80 -6.57
CA VAL A 198 0.88 12.95 -5.88
C VAL A 198 -0.55 13.18 -6.37
N THR A 199 -0.78 13.09 -7.68
CA THR A 199 -2.11 13.31 -8.24
C THR A 199 -3.10 12.21 -7.84
N GLN A 200 -2.67 10.95 -7.85
CA GLN A 200 -3.51 9.83 -7.39
C GLN A 200 -3.84 9.96 -5.90
N ALA A 201 -2.87 10.35 -5.07
CA ALA A 201 -3.09 10.62 -3.65
C ALA A 201 -4.19 11.68 -3.44
N GLN A 202 -4.11 12.82 -4.15
CA GLN A 202 -5.11 13.87 -4.09
C GLN A 202 -6.49 13.38 -4.57
N ARG A 203 -6.56 12.66 -5.68
CA ARG A 203 -7.82 12.16 -6.27
C ARG A 203 -8.54 11.18 -5.37
N CYS A 204 -7.80 10.26 -4.75
CA CYS A 204 -8.40 9.27 -3.85
C CYS A 204 -8.41 9.72 -2.40
N GLY A 205 -8.04 10.95 -2.07
CA GLY A 205 -8.07 11.47 -0.70
C GLY A 205 -7.18 10.69 0.28
N LEU A 206 -6.05 10.17 -0.20
CA LEU A 206 -5.01 9.55 0.62
C LEU A 206 -3.78 10.44 0.69
N ASP A 207 -3.00 10.31 1.75
CA ASP A 207 -1.71 10.98 1.87
C ASP A 207 -0.61 10.21 1.12
N THR A 208 0.57 10.84 1.08
CA THR A 208 1.84 10.15 0.78
C THR A 208 2.75 10.32 1.99
N PHE A 209 3.87 9.60 2.01
CA PHE A 209 4.88 9.70 3.05
C PHE A 209 6.06 10.62 2.68
N PHE A 210 6.00 11.35 1.55
CA PHE A 210 7.10 12.22 1.11
C PHE A 210 7.57 13.22 2.19
N ASP A 211 6.63 13.83 2.92
CA ASP A 211 6.95 14.82 3.97
C ASP A 211 7.52 14.20 5.25
N ARG A 212 7.37 12.87 5.40
CA ARG A 212 7.88 12.08 6.52
C ARG A 212 9.07 11.19 6.12
N ALA A 213 9.56 11.32 4.88
CA ALA A 213 10.53 10.39 4.32
C ALA A 213 11.88 10.45 5.04
N CYS A 214 12.47 9.27 5.26
CA CYS A 214 13.76 9.08 5.91
C CYS A 214 14.71 8.15 5.12
#